data_AF-A0A536VQ06-F1
#
_entry.id   AF-A0A536VQ06-F1
#
_cell.length_a   1.000
_cell.length_b   1.000
_cell.length_c   1.000
_cell.angle_alpha   90.00
_cell.angle_beta   90.00
_cell.angle_gamma   90.00
#
_symmetry.space_group_name_H-M   'P 1'
#
loop_
_entity.id
_entity.type
_entity.pdbx_description
1 polymer ?
#
loop_
_entity_poly.entity_id
_entity_poly.type
_entity_poly.pdbx_seq_one_letter_code
_entity_poly.pdbx_strand_id
1 'polypeptide(L)'
;TDAQAHTPRAAVDRVKQQGAICIKTFFERGFGHDHDLPVPSPELFADIMKSSRSAGLPVLLHASSLEAQRFGLTGGANIFALGLWDWNEFNVAAALPDPVRAVLDEIVSRRIGYMPTMQVLGGLRALFEPDYLDRPAVRQVVPQSMLDWYRTPDGQWFKNERANGKTDDQMRARIDAALRRSAASTRHLAQEGALFLFGTDTPSSPMPGNLPGLNGYLEMQRLVAAKLSLRQLLEAATINNAKAFGLADRVGTIEIGKRANLLLLSRSPLESVEAYASIRSVWIGGRRLEPASLEASK
;
A
#
# COMPACT_ATOMS: atom_id res chain seq x y z
N THR A 1 15.33 8.80 -31.65
CA THR A 1 15.46 8.49 -30.22
C THR A 1 16.62 7.55 -30.03
N ASP A 2 17.56 7.87 -29.15
CA ASP A 2 18.74 7.02 -28.90
C ASP A 2 18.31 5.79 -28.08
N ALA A 3 18.32 4.61 -28.70
CA ALA A 3 17.92 3.35 -28.08
C ALA A 3 18.76 3.01 -26.82
N GLN A 4 20.01 3.47 -26.74
CA GLN A 4 20.87 3.23 -25.59
C GLN A 4 20.38 3.97 -24.33
N ALA A 5 19.71 5.11 -24.50
CA ALA A 5 19.15 5.89 -23.41
C ALA A 5 17.88 5.27 -22.78
N HIS A 6 17.35 4.21 -23.39
CA HIS A 6 16.10 3.54 -22.98
C HIS A 6 16.30 2.08 -22.54
N THR A 7 17.54 1.66 -22.28
CA THR A 7 17.83 0.34 -21.69
C THR A 7 17.42 0.28 -20.21
N PRO A 8 17.16 -0.91 -19.64
CA PRO A 8 16.89 -1.06 -18.21
C PRO A 8 17.98 -0.47 -17.31
N ARG A 9 19.25 -0.66 -17.70
CA ARG A 9 20.39 -0.04 -17.02
C ARG A 9 20.31 1.49 -17.04
N ALA A 10 20.09 2.09 -18.20
CA ALA A 10 19.97 3.55 -18.31
C ALA A 10 18.80 4.11 -17.50
N ALA A 11 17.67 3.38 -17.43
CA ALA A 11 16.54 3.75 -16.59
C ALA A 11 16.87 3.69 -15.09
N VAL A 12 17.50 2.60 -14.62
CA VAL A 12 17.93 2.46 -13.22
C VAL A 12 18.96 3.51 -12.84
N ASP A 13 19.95 3.77 -13.70
CA ASP A 13 20.99 4.77 -13.46
C ASP A 13 20.37 6.17 -13.33
N ARG A 14 19.37 6.50 -14.16
CA ARG A 14 18.61 7.76 -14.05
C ARG A 14 17.84 7.87 -12.73
N VAL A 15 17.16 6.81 -12.32
CA VAL A 15 16.42 6.78 -11.04
C VAL A 15 17.38 6.98 -9.87
N LYS A 16 18.55 6.33 -9.90
CA LYS A 16 19.58 6.51 -8.87
C LYS A 16 20.15 7.93 -8.85
N GLN A 17 20.44 8.53 -10.02
CA GLN A 17 20.96 9.89 -10.13
C GLN A 17 19.99 10.93 -9.55
N GLN A 18 18.69 10.66 -9.56
CA GLN A 18 17.66 11.50 -8.93
C GLN A 18 17.56 11.31 -7.40
N GLY A 19 18.40 10.46 -6.80
CA GLY A 19 18.42 10.22 -5.36
C GLY A 19 17.32 9.26 -4.86
N ALA A 20 16.70 8.50 -5.77
CA ALA A 20 15.70 7.51 -5.38
C ALA A 20 16.33 6.37 -4.56
N ILE A 21 15.51 5.79 -3.66
CA ILE A 21 15.91 4.73 -2.72
C ILE A 21 15.44 3.34 -3.14
N CYS A 22 14.72 3.22 -4.25
CA CYS A 22 14.25 1.96 -4.81
C CYS A 22 13.94 2.10 -6.30
N ILE A 23 13.77 0.95 -6.96
CA ILE A 23 13.16 0.87 -8.28
C ILE A 23 11.74 0.35 -8.12
N LYS A 24 10.77 1.05 -8.69
CA LYS A 24 9.37 0.60 -8.76
C LYS A 24 9.06 0.17 -10.18
N THR A 25 8.50 -1.02 -10.33
CA THR A 25 7.96 -1.51 -11.61
C THR A 25 6.65 -2.25 -11.36
N PHE A 26 6.02 -2.76 -12.41
CA PHE A 26 4.68 -3.33 -12.34
C PHE A 26 4.55 -4.66 -13.08
N PHE A 27 3.62 -5.47 -12.61
CA PHE A 27 3.01 -6.54 -13.38
C PHE A 27 1.50 -6.48 -13.11
N GLU A 28 0.74 -6.01 -14.09
CA GLU A 28 -0.71 -5.89 -14.01
C GLU A 28 -1.28 -5.96 -15.42
N ARG A 29 -2.13 -6.94 -15.68
CA ARG A 29 -2.81 -7.08 -16.98
C ARG A 29 -4.07 -6.24 -17.08
N GLY A 30 -4.40 -5.52 -16.00
CA GLY A 30 -5.59 -4.70 -15.88
C GLY A 30 -6.76 -5.46 -15.26
N PHE A 31 -7.87 -4.75 -15.05
CA PHE A 31 -9.08 -5.29 -14.45
C PHE A 31 -10.32 -4.88 -15.23
N GLY A 32 -11.31 -5.78 -15.32
CA GLY A 32 -12.58 -5.45 -15.94
C GLY A 32 -12.46 -5.32 -17.46
N HIS A 33 -12.76 -4.15 -18.01
CA HIS A 33 -12.69 -3.90 -19.46
C HIS A 33 -11.28 -3.62 -19.96
N ASP A 34 -10.43 -3.07 -19.10
CA ASP A 34 -9.00 -2.94 -19.38
C ASP A 34 -8.34 -4.25 -18.97
N HIS A 35 -8.23 -5.19 -19.91
CA HIS A 35 -7.53 -6.46 -19.72
C HIS A 35 -6.44 -6.63 -20.79
N ASP A 36 -5.58 -7.62 -20.62
CA ASP A 36 -4.48 -7.93 -21.53
C ASP A 36 -3.47 -6.79 -21.77
N LEU A 37 -3.32 -5.90 -20.79
CA LEU A 37 -2.30 -4.85 -20.84
C LEU A 37 -0.89 -5.49 -20.95
N PRO A 38 0.03 -4.87 -21.71
CA PRO A 38 1.39 -5.36 -21.83
C PRO A 38 2.10 -5.27 -20.48
N VAL A 39 2.76 -6.37 -20.11
CA VAL A 39 3.55 -6.49 -18.88
C VAL A 39 5.02 -6.73 -19.24
N PRO A 40 5.97 -6.42 -18.33
CA PRO A 40 7.38 -6.71 -18.58
C PRO A 40 7.62 -8.19 -18.90
N SER A 41 8.46 -8.47 -19.89
CA SER A 41 8.91 -9.84 -20.15
C SER A 41 9.84 -10.32 -19.02
N PRO A 42 10.02 -11.64 -18.85
CA PRO A 42 11.00 -12.18 -17.90
C PRO A 42 12.41 -11.64 -18.12
N GLU A 43 12.84 -11.47 -19.37
CA GLU A 43 14.16 -10.95 -19.74
C GLU A 43 14.30 -9.49 -19.35
N LEU A 44 13.29 -8.66 -19.67
CA LEU A 44 13.27 -7.26 -19.28
C LEU A 44 13.33 -7.09 -17.77
N PHE A 45 12.56 -7.89 -17.03
CA PHE A 45 12.55 -7.84 -15.57
C PHE A 45 13.87 -8.34 -14.98
N ALA A 46 14.48 -9.39 -15.54
CA ALA A 46 15.81 -9.84 -15.14
C ALA A 46 16.88 -8.76 -15.32
N ASP A 47 16.84 -8.00 -16.41
CA ASP A 47 17.75 -6.88 -16.66
C ASP A 47 17.53 -5.71 -15.69
N ILE A 48 16.27 -5.42 -15.33
CA ILE A 48 15.94 -4.45 -14.26
C ILE A 48 16.52 -4.94 -12.93
N MET A 49 16.30 -6.20 -12.56
CA MET A 49 16.80 -6.77 -11.31
C MET A 49 18.32 -6.74 -11.23
N LYS A 50 19.01 -7.13 -12.30
CA LYS A 50 20.47 -7.08 -12.41
C LYS A 50 20.99 -5.65 -12.24
N SER A 51 20.41 -4.70 -12.97
CA SER A 51 20.81 -3.29 -12.91
C SER A 51 20.56 -2.68 -11.52
N SER A 52 19.40 -2.99 -10.91
CA SER A 52 19.02 -2.53 -9.58
C SER A 52 19.94 -3.07 -8.50
N ARG A 53 20.32 -4.35 -8.59
CA ARG A 53 21.30 -4.96 -7.68
C ARG A 53 22.66 -4.27 -7.78
N SER A 54 23.16 -4.01 -8.99
CA SER A 54 24.41 -3.24 -9.17
C SER A 54 24.30 -1.81 -8.64
N ALA A 55 23.11 -1.22 -8.69
CA ALA A 55 22.84 0.11 -8.16
C ALA A 55 22.67 0.14 -6.62
N GLY A 56 22.47 -1.02 -5.98
CA GLY A 56 22.16 -1.12 -4.54
C GLY A 56 20.73 -0.70 -4.20
N LEU A 57 19.80 -0.78 -5.17
CA LEU A 57 18.41 -0.36 -5.00
C LEU A 57 17.48 -1.59 -4.92
N PRO A 58 16.61 -1.71 -3.90
CA PRO A 58 15.60 -2.75 -3.87
C PRO A 58 14.55 -2.52 -4.96
N VAL A 59 14.01 -3.61 -5.50
CA VAL A 59 12.94 -3.59 -6.50
C VAL A 59 11.59 -3.85 -5.82
N LEU A 60 10.70 -2.86 -5.89
CA LEU A 60 9.31 -2.91 -5.48
C LEU A 60 8.44 -3.22 -6.71
N LEU A 61 7.71 -4.33 -6.69
CA LEU A 61 6.81 -4.73 -7.77
C LEU A 61 5.36 -4.43 -7.38
N HIS A 62 4.61 -3.74 -8.23
CA HIS A 62 3.13 -3.77 -8.17
C HIS A 62 2.66 -5.17 -8.55
N ALA A 63 2.04 -5.89 -7.62
CA ALA A 63 1.65 -7.28 -7.79
C ALA A 63 0.39 -7.67 -7.00
N SER A 64 -0.77 -7.22 -7.48
CA SER A 64 -2.08 -7.48 -6.85
C SER A 64 -2.67 -8.88 -7.15
N SER A 65 -2.11 -9.58 -8.14
CA SER A 65 -2.63 -10.87 -8.63
C SER A 65 -1.70 -12.05 -8.36
N LEU A 66 -2.25 -13.27 -8.40
CA LEU A 66 -1.48 -14.50 -8.22
C LEU A 66 -0.44 -14.66 -9.32
N GLU A 67 -0.79 -14.35 -10.56
CA GLU A 67 0.13 -14.29 -11.70
C GLU A 67 1.28 -13.30 -11.42
N ALA A 68 0.97 -12.09 -10.97
CA ALA A 68 1.98 -11.06 -10.70
C ALA A 68 2.95 -11.44 -9.59
N GLN A 69 2.45 -12.05 -8.50
CA GLN A 69 3.31 -12.48 -7.39
C GLN A 69 4.17 -13.69 -7.78
N ARG A 70 3.65 -14.62 -8.59
CA ARG A 70 4.47 -15.70 -9.19
C ARG A 70 5.58 -15.14 -10.07
N PHE A 71 5.24 -14.21 -10.98
CA PHE A 71 6.22 -13.54 -11.83
C PHE A 71 7.32 -12.86 -11.01
N GLY A 72 6.91 -12.11 -9.98
CA GLY A 72 7.83 -11.43 -9.09
C GLY A 72 8.72 -12.37 -8.27
N LEU A 73 8.18 -13.51 -7.81
CA LEU A 73 8.97 -14.54 -7.12
C LEU A 73 10.01 -15.15 -8.06
N THR A 74 9.61 -15.57 -9.26
CA THR A 74 10.51 -16.13 -10.27
C THR A 74 11.61 -15.13 -10.64
N GLY A 75 11.26 -13.86 -10.84
CA GLY A 75 12.22 -12.82 -11.21
C GLY A 75 13.04 -12.26 -10.04
N GLY A 76 12.69 -12.58 -8.80
CA GLY A 76 13.47 -12.18 -7.61
C GLY A 76 13.18 -10.79 -7.05
N ALA A 77 11.96 -10.26 -7.24
CA ALA A 77 11.55 -8.98 -6.66
C ALA A 77 11.80 -8.94 -5.14
N ASN A 78 12.18 -7.79 -4.60
CA ASN A 78 12.48 -7.65 -3.17
C ASN A 78 11.24 -7.39 -2.32
N ILE A 79 10.26 -6.68 -2.91
CA ILE A 79 9.07 -6.23 -2.21
C ILE A 79 7.86 -6.33 -3.14
N PHE A 80 6.75 -6.87 -2.63
CA PHE A 80 5.44 -6.76 -3.26
C PHE A 80 4.66 -5.60 -2.65
N ALA A 81 4.30 -4.66 -3.51
CA ALA A 81 3.25 -3.70 -3.23
C ALA A 81 1.91 -4.29 -3.66
N LEU A 82 0.91 -3.98 -2.86
CA LEU A 82 -0.47 -4.44 -2.97
C LEU A 82 -0.66 -5.86 -2.42
N GLY A 83 -1.74 -6.01 -1.66
CA GLY A 83 -2.20 -7.29 -1.16
C GLY A 83 -2.78 -8.14 -2.28
N LEU A 84 -2.75 -9.45 -2.08
CA LEU A 84 -3.21 -10.44 -3.05
C LEU A 84 -4.74 -10.51 -3.07
N TRP A 85 -5.37 -9.58 -3.78
CA TRP A 85 -6.83 -9.49 -3.90
C TRP A 85 -7.40 -10.05 -5.19
N ASP A 86 -6.54 -10.40 -6.15
CA ASP A 86 -6.90 -11.15 -7.35
C ASP A 86 -6.23 -12.52 -7.31
N TRP A 87 -7.02 -13.55 -7.02
CA TRP A 87 -6.55 -14.95 -7.04
C TRP A 87 -6.68 -15.56 -8.44
N ASN A 88 -6.87 -14.74 -9.48
CA ASN A 88 -7.12 -15.14 -10.86
C ASN A 88 -8.28 -16.14 -10.95
N GLU A 89 -8.05 -17.35 -11.47
CA GLU A 89 -9.07 -18.40 -11.62
C GLU A 89 -9.71 -18.84 -10.29
N PHE A 90 -9.06 -18.57 -9.15
CA PHE A 90 -9.57 -18.96 -7.83
C PHE A 90 -10.40 -17.87 -7.13
N ASN A 91 -10.78 -16.80 -7.81
CA ASN A 91 -11.51 -15.68 -7.21
C ASN A 91 -12.88 -16.07 -6.59
N VAL A 92 -13.49 -17.15 -7.08
CA VAL A 92 -14.75 -17.71 -6.57
C VAL A 92 -14.58 -18.60 -5.33
N ALA A 93 -13.34 -18.90 -4.93
CA ALA A 93 -13.09 -19.74 -3.77
C ALA A 93 -13.58 -19.09 -2.47
N ALA A 94 -14.27 -19.89 -1.66
CA ALA A 94 -14.80 -19.46 -0.36
C ALA A 94 -13.69 -19.22 0.68
N ALA A 95 -12.59 -19.96 0.57
CA ALA A 95 -11.43 -19.89 1.47
C ALA A 95 -10.12 -19.79 0.67
N LEU A 96 -9.00 -19.58 1.37
CA LEU A 96 -7.66 -19.47 0.78
C LEU A 96 -7.27 -20.78 0.04
N PRO A 97 -7.15 -20.78 -1.29
CA PRO A 97 -6.81 -21.97 -2.08
C PRO A 97 -5.34 -22.38 -1.91
N ASP A 98 -5.05 -23.67 -2.04
CA ASP A 98 -3.67 -24.19 -1.91
C ASP A 98 -2.68 -23.58 -2.91
N PRO A 99 -3.02 -23.35 -4.20
CA PRO A 99 -2.11 -22.68 -5.13
C PRO A 99 -1.78 -21.23 -4.76
N VAL A 100 -2.69 -20.56 -4.04
CA VAL A 100 -2.48 -19.20 -3.51
C VAL A 100 -1.63 -19.29 -2.26
N ARG A 101 -1.94 -20.22 -1.35
CA ARG A 101 -1.19 -20.47 -0.12
C ARG A 101 0.29 -20.75 -0.42
N ALA A 102 0.60 -21.61 -1.39
CA ALA A 102 1.97 -21.95 -1.76
C ALA A 102 2.80 -20.71 -2.15
N VAL A 103 2.21 -19.75 -2.87
CA VAL A 103 2.87 -18.48 -3.22
C VAL A 103 3.14 -17.62 -1.99
N LEU A 104 2.17 -17.55 -1.06
CA LEU A 104 2.34 -16.84 0.21
C LEU A 104 3.41 -17.47 1.11
N ASP A 105 3.48 -18.80 1.15
CA ASP A 105 4.52 -19.54 1.88
C ASP A 105 5.91 -19.29 1.28
N GLU A 106 6.00 -19.18 -0.04
CA GLU A 106 7.25 -18.83 -0.71
C GLU A 106 7.69 -17.39 -0.35
N ILE A 107 6.76 -16.43 -0.31
CA ILE A 107 7.02 -15.05 0.15
C ILE A 107 7.60 -15.04 1.57
N VAL A 108 7.02 -15.84 2.48
CA VAL A 108 7.48 -15.96 3.88
C VAL A 108 8.88 -16.55 3.94
N SER A 109 9.09 -17.69 3.29
CA SER A 109 10.37 -18.43 3.33
C SER A 109 11.53 -17.62 2.76
N ARG A 110 11.27 -16.84 1.71
CA ARG A 110 12.26 -15.98 1.05
C ARG A 110 12.39 -14.59 1.69
N ARG A 111 11.56 -14.28 2.70
CA ARG A 111 11.52 -12.99 3.39
C ARG A 111 11.34 -11.81 2.41
N ILE A 112 10.49 -12.00 1.40
CA ILE A 112 10.09 -10.91 0.49
C ILE A 112 9.27 -9.90 1.29
N GLY A 113 9.57 -8.61 1.15
CA GLY A 113 8.80 -7.56 1.81
C GLY A 113 7.37 -7.52 1.26
N TYR A 114 6.37 -7.38 2.12
CA TYR A 114 4.97 -7.40 1.70
C TYR A 114 4.22 -6.17 2.23
N MET A 115 3.66 -5.35 1.34
CA MET A 115 2.83 -4.19 1.66
C MET A 115 1.38 -4.47 1.24
N PRO A 116 0.48 -4.86 2.18
CA PRO A 116 -0.89 -5.23 1.84
C PRO A 116 -1.72 -4.11 1.21
N THR A 117 -1.50 -2.85 1.63
CA THR A 117 -2.20 -1.64 1.14
C THR A 117 -3.71 -1.88 0.95
N MET A 118 -4.36 -2.58 1.87
CA MET A 118 -5.75 -3.02 1.74
C MET A 118 -6.71 -1.83 1.60
N GLN A 119 -6.29 -0.69 2.12
CA GLN A 119 -7.02 0.55 2.09
C GLN A 119 -7.14 1.17 0.69
N VAL A 120 -6.40 0.71 -0.32
CA VAL A 120 -6.71 1.02 -1.74
C VAL A 120 -8.14 0.58 -2.08
N LEU A 121 -8.46 -0.69 -1.80
CA LEU A 121 -9.81 -1.23 -1.98
C LEU A 121 -10.79 -0.59 -1.00
N GLY A 122 -10.35 -0.30 0.21
CA GLY A 122 -11.15 0.40 1.21
C GLY A 122 -11.60 1.80 0.78
N GLY A 123 -10.70 2.57 0.19
CA GLY A 123 -10.99 3.87 -0.38
C GLY A 123 -11.86 3.79 -1.62
N LEU A 124 -11.66 2.77 -2.46
CA LEU A 124 -12.52 2.54 -3.63
C LEU A 124 -13.95 2.20 -3.20
N ARG A 125 -14.10 1.41 -2.14
CA ARG A 125 -15.40 1.09 -1.54
C ARG A 125 -16.13 2.35 -1.05
N ALA A 126 -15.38 3.28 -0.46
CA ALA A 126 -15.91 4.53 0.09
C ALA A 126 -16.60 5.44 -0.94
N LEU A 127 -16.23 5.36 -2.23
CA LEU A 127 -16.92 6.09 -3.30
C LEU A 127 -18.42 5.72 -3.42
N PHE A 128 -18.77 4.50 -3.00
CA PHE A 128 -20.11 3.94 -3.12
C PHE A 128 -20.82 3.88 -1.76
N GLU A 129 -20.31 4.62 -0.76
CA GLU A 129 -20.92 4.76 0.56
C GLU A 129 -21.54 6.15 0.69
N PRO A 130 -22.88 6.27 0.84
CA PRO A 130 -23.57 7.56 0.77
C PRO A 130 -23.09 8.56 1.84
N ASP A 131 -22.81 8.07 3.05
CA ASP A 131 -22.49 8.92 4.20
C ASP A 131 -20.97 9.09 4.43
N TYR A 132 -20.12 8.63 3.50
CA TYR A 132 -18.67 8.61 3.71
C TYR A 132 -18.09 10.03 3.93
N LEU A 133 -18.51 11.00 3.10
CA LEU A 133 -18.06 12.40 3.19
C LEU A 133 -18.54 13.10 4.47
N ASP A 134 -19.56 12.54 5.13
CA ASP A 134 -20.14 13.13 6.34
C ASP A 134 -19.50 12.59 7.63
N ARG A 135 -18.59 11.61 7.51
CA ARG A 135 -17.85 11.06 8.65
C ARG A 135 -17.02 12.16 9.33
N PRO A 136 -17.05 12.27 10.67
CA PRO A 136 -16.25 13.27 11.40
C PRO A 136 -14.76 13.23 11.05
N ALA A 137 -14.18 12.04 10.93
CA ALA A 137 -12.77 11.87 10.58
C ALA A 137 -12.43 12.36 9.16
N VAL A 138 -13.38 12.28 8.21
CA VAL A 138 -13.20 12.81 6.84
C VAL A 138 -13.27 14.33 6.87
N ARG A 139 -14.27 14.90 7.55
CA ARG A 139 -14.43 16.36 7.68
C ARG A 139 -13.25 17.05 8.38
N GLN A 140 -12.51 16.33 9.22
CA GLN A 140 -11.31 16.87 9.90
C GLN A 140 -10.10 17.01 8.97
N VAL A 141 -10.00 16.17 7.92
CA VAL A 141 -8.81 16.08 7.06
C VAL A 141 -9.06 16.55 5.62
N VAL A 142 -10.29 16.96 5.30
CA VAL A 142 -10.67 17.48 3.98
C VAL A 142 -11.24 18.89 4.13
N PRO A 143 -10.69 19.89 3.39
CA PRO A 143 -11.27 21.23 3.37
C PRO A 143 -12.72 21.23 2.89
N GLN A 144 -13.54 22.14 3.42
CA GLN A 144 -14.96 22.24 3.07
C GLN A 144 -15.20 22.43 1.57
N SER A 145 -14.39 23.26 0.91
CA SER A 145 -14.48 23.48 -0.55
C SER A 145 -14.27 22.19 -1.37
N MET A 146 -13.41 21.29 -0.89
CA MET A 146 -13.18 20.00 -1.54
C MET A 146 -14.32 19.02 -1.24
N LEU A 147 -14.89 19.02 -0.03
CA LEU A 147 -16.11 18.26 0.27
C LEU A 147 -17.28 18.70 -0.60
N ASP A 148 -17.44 20.01 -0.80
CA ASP A 148 -18.49 20.57 -1.66
C ASP A 148 -18.25 20.18 -3.13
N TRP A 149 -17.00 20.26 -3.60
CA TRP A 149 -16.64 19.82 -4.95
C TRP A 149 -16.94 18.33 -5.17
N TYR A 150 -16.60 17.46 -4.23
CA TYR A 150 -16.92 16.03 -4.33
C TYR A 150 -18.41 15.75 -4.45
N ARG A 151 -19.30 16.66 -4.02
CA ARG A 151 -20.76 16.51 -4.18
C ARG A 151 -21.30 17.01 -5.52
N THR A 152 -20.49 17.67 -6.34
CA THR A 152 -20.88 18.14 -7.67
C THR A 152 -20.89 17.00 -8.69
N PRO A 153 -21.59 17.14 -9.83
CA PRO A 153 -21.50 16.18 -10.93
C PRO A 153 -20.06 15.92 -11.40
N ASP A 154 -19.23 16.96 -11.48
CA ASP A 154 -17.82 16.84 -11.89
C ASP A 154 -16.99 16.08 -10.84
N GLY A 155 -17.23 16.33 -9.55
CA GLY A 155 -16.59 15.59 -8.46
C GLY A 155 -16.98 14.11 -8.40
N GLN A 156 -18.11 13.75 -9.02
CA GLN A 156 -18.61 12.38 -9.10
C GLN A 156 -18.18 11.64 -10.38
N TRP A 157 -17.42 12.28 -11.30
CA TRP A 157 -16.98 11.64 -12.56
C TRP A 157 -16.31 10.29 -12.30
N PHE A 158 -15.34 10.23 -11.39
CA PHE A 158 -14.58 9.02 -11.15
C PHE A 158 -15.45 7.90 -10.57
N LYS A 159 -16.40 8.24 -9.68
CA LYS A 159 -17.41 7.26 -9.18
C LYS A 159 -18.20 6.69 -10.35
N ASN A 160 -18.70 7.56 -11.23
CA ASN A 160 -19.54 7.18 -12.36
C ASN A 160 -18.79 6.29 -13.37
N GLU A 161 -17.54 6.65 -13.68
CA GLU A 161 -16.65 5.85 -14.53
C GLU A 161 -16.40 4.47 -13.93
N ARG A 162 -16.12 4.39 -12.62
CA ARG A 162 -15.89 3.12 -11.93
C ARG A 162 -17.15 2.28 -11.78
N ALA A 163 -18.31 2.89 -11.57
CA ALA A 163 -19.60 2.20 -11.51
C ALA A 163 -19.88 1.47 -12.82
N ASN A 164 -19.60 2.13 -13.96
CA ASN A 164 -19.81 1.60 -15.30
C ASN A 164 -21.18 0.89 -15.44
N GLY A 165 -22.24 1.64 -15.14
CA GLY A 165 -23.63 1.18 -15.20
C GLY A 165 -24.11 0.29 -14.03
N LYS A 166 -23.25 -0.06 -13.06
CA LYS A 166 -23.63 -0.84 -11.88
C LYS A 166 -24.15 0.05 -10.75
N THR A 167 -24.99 -0.50 -9.89
CA THR A 167 -25.44 0.17 -8.68
C THR A 167 -24.33 0.25 -7.63
N ASP A 168 -24.47 1.19 -6.69
CA ASP A 168 -23.55 1.31 -5.55
C ASP A 168 -23.44 -0.01 -4.76
N ASP A 169 -24.55 -0.74 -4.59
CA ASP A 169 -24.55 -2.06 -3.92
C ASP A 169 -23.77 -3.12 -4.67
N GLN A 170 -23.93 -3.19 -6.00
CA GLN A 170 -23.17 -4.11 -6.84
C GLN A 170 -21.67 -3.79 -6.78
N MET A 171 -21.32 -2.50 -6.78
CA MET A 171 -19.93 -2.06 -6.65
C MET A 171 -19.35 -2.41 -5.28
N ARG A 172 -20.06 -2.12 -4.19
CA ARG A 172 -19.63 -2.49 -2.83
C ARG A 172 -19.45 -4.00 -2.69
N ALA A 173 -20.40 -4.81 -3.16
CA ALA A 173 -20.29 -6.27 -3.10
C ALA A 173 -19.06 -6.81 -3.85
N ARG A 174 -18.78 -6.26 -5.05
CA ARG A 174 -17.58 -6.62 -5.83
C ARG A 174 -16.29 -6.28 -5.08
N ILE A 175 -16.22 -5.09 -4.49
CA ILE A 175 -15.03 -4.63 -3.76
C ILE A 175 -14.87 -5.40 -2.44
N ASP A 176 -15.97 -5.73 -1.76
CA ASP A 176 -15.97 -6.55 -0.55
C ASP A 176 -15.43 -7.96 -0.81
N ALA A 177 -15.72 -8.55 -1.98
CA ALA A 177 -15.12 -9.83 -2.39
C ALA A 177 -13.59 -9.73 -2.56
N ALA A 178 -13.08 -8.62 -3.11
CA ALA A 178 -11.64 -8.38 -3.23
C ALA A 178 -10.98 -8.12 -1.87
N LEU A 179 -11.62 -7.33 -1.01
CA LEU A 179 -11.17 -7.09 0.37
C LEU A 179 -11.10 -8.39 1.17
N ARG A 180 -12.08 -9.28 1.02
CA ARG A 180 -12.08 -10.60 1.66
C ARG A 180 -10.86 -11.42 1.27
N ARG A 181 -10.52 -11.47 -0.03
CA ARG A 181 -9.33 -12.18 -0.52
C ARG A 181 -8.04 -11.56 0.01
N SER A 182 -7.91 -10.24 -0.07
CA SER A 182 -6.78 -9.49 0.48
C SER A 182 -6.60 -9.76 1.98
N ALA A 183 -7.69 -9.76 2.75
CA ALA A 183 -7.68 -10.05 4.18
C ALA A 183 -7.27 -11.49 4.48
N ALA A 184 -7.77 -12.47 3.69
CA ALA A 184 -7.41 -13.88 3.86
C ALA A 184 -5.92 -14.14 3.57
N SER A 185 -5.38 -13.55 2.49
CA SER A 185 -3.95 -13.64 2.17
C SER A 185 -3.09 -12.95 3.23
N THR A 186 -3.47 -11.74 3.67
CA THR A 186 -2.76 -11.00 4.72
C THR A 186 -2.77 -11.76 6.05
N ARG A 187 -3.90 -12.38 6.40
CA ARG A 187 -4.03 -13.21 7.61
C ARG A 187 -3.08 -14.39 7.61
N HIS A 188 -3.00 -15.11 6.49
CA HIS A 188 -2.08 -16.24 6.35
C HIS A 188 -0.62 -15.78 6.52
N LEU A 189 -0.21 -14.74 5.79
CA LEU A 189 1.12 -14.14 5.94
C LEU A 189 1.41 -13.67 7.38
N ALA A 190 0.41 -13.13 8.09
CA ALA A 190 0.53 -12.72 9.48
C ALA A 190 0.83 -13.90 10.42
N GLN A 191 0.12 -15.01 10.23
CA GLN A 191 0.27 -16.24 11.01
C GLN A 191 1.63 -16.89 10.78
N GLU A 192 2.13 -16.86 9.55
CA GLU A 192 3.42 -17.43 9.16
C GLU A 192 4.62 -16.49 9.41
N GLY A 193 4.38 -15.30 9.99
CA GLY A 193 5.46 -14.38 10.37
C GLY A 193 6.17 -13.72 9.17
N ALA A 194 5.43 -13.37 8.12
CA ALA A 194 5.96 -12.67 6.95
C ALA A 194 6.63 -11.33 7.31
N LEU A 195 7.53 -10.87 6.44
CA LEU A 195 8.12 -9.53 6.53
C LEU A 195 7.13 -8.47 6.04
N PHE A 196 6.28 -7.98 6.95
CA PHE A 196 5.39 -6.88 6.64
C PHE A 196 6.12 -5.55 6.56
N LEU A 197 5.76 -4.80 5.53
CA LEU A 197 6.06 -3.41 5.31
C LEU A 197 4.76 -2.62 5.34
N PHE A 198 4.84 -1.34 5.69
CA PHE A 198 3.66 -0.49 5.77
C PHE A 198 3.61 0.47 4.58
N GLY A 199 2.49 0.46 3.87
CA GLY A 199 2.19 1.38 2.78
C GLY A 199 0.68 1.47 2.61
N THR A 200 0.21 2.62 2.15
CA THR A 200 -1.23 2.92 2.01
C THR A 200 -1.62 3.28 0.58
N ASP A 201 -0.63 3.45 -0.31
CA ASP A 201 -0.79 3.92 -1.68
C ASP A 201 -1.59 5.25 -1.71
N THR A 202 -1.08 6.29 -1.04
CA THR A 202 -1.83 7.53 -0.82
C THR A 202 -1.21 8.72 -1.55
N PRO A 203 -1.97 9.43 -2.40
CA PRO A 203 -3.30 9.06 -2.94
C PRO A 203 -3.20 7.98 -4.03
N SER A 204 -4.12 7.01 -4.05
CA SER A 204 -4.13 5.90 -5.03
C SER A 204 -4.93 6.23 -6.29
N SER A 205 -5.86 7.19 -6.20
CA SER A 205 -6.84 7.52 -7.24
C SER A 205 -7.48 8.88 -6.91
N PRO A 206 -8.10 9.56 -7.89
CA PRO A 206 -8.79 10.85 -7.69
C PRO A 206 -10.14 10.64 -6.99
N MET A 207 -10.10 10.19 -5.73
CA MET A 207 -11.28 9.84 -4.94
C MET A 207 -11.12 10.23 -3.47
N PRO A 208 -12.23 10.56 -2.77
CA PRO A 208 -12.20 10.95 -1.36
C PRO A 208 -11.84 9.80 -0.41
N GLY A 209 -11.70 8.57 -0.90
CA GLY A 209 -11.49 7.38 -0.06
C GLY A 209 -10.07 7.16 0.46
N ASN A 210 -9.06 7.87 -0.06
CA ASN A 210 -7.65 7.70 0.31
C ASN A 210 -6.97 9.01 0.70
N LEU A 211 -7.46 9.63 1.77
CA LEU A 211 -7.03 10.95 2.24
C LEU A 211 -5.71 10.88 3.03
N PRO A 212 -4.72 11.74 2.73
CA PRO A 212 -3.48 11.82 3.53
C PRO A 212 -3.76 11.95 5.03
N GLY A 213 -2.92 11.29 5.85
CA GLY A 213 -3.16 11.18 7.29
C GLY A 213 -4.15 10.05 7.62
N LEU A 214 -5.45 10.27 7.36
CA LEU A 214 -6.51 9.32 7.70
C LEU A 214 -6.30 7.94 7.06
N ASN A 215 -5.78 7.89 5.83
CA ASN A 215 -5.59 6.64 5.12
C ASN A 215 -4.62 5.68 5.84
N GLY A 216 -3.61 6.22 6.53
CA GLY A 216 -2.70 5.43 7.36
C GLY A 216 -3.42 4.75 8.51
N TYR A 217 -4.27 5.49 9.21
CA TYR A 217 -5.06 4.91 10.31
C TYR A 217 -6.03 3.83 9.82
N LEU A 218 -6.71 4.07 8.69
CA LEU A 218 -7.64 3.10 8.11
C LEU A 218 -6.92 1.82 7.65
N GLU A 219 -5.71 1.92 7.09
CA GLU A 219 -4.88 0.75 6.76
C GLU A 219 -4.52 -0.03 8.03
N MET A 220 -4.06 0.65 9.09
CA MET A 220 -3.75 0.01 10.38
C MET A 220 -4.94 -0.78 10.92
N GLN A 221 -6.15 -0.21 10.89
CA GLN A 221 -7.37 -0.89 11.32
C GLN A 221 -7.66 -2.14 10.48
N ARG A 222 -7.48 -2.08 9.15
CA ARG A 222 -7.67 -3.23 8.25
C ARG A 222 -6.66 -4.34 8.52
N LEU A 223 -5.40 -3.99 8.74
CA LEU A 223 -4.34 -4.95 9.04
C LEU A 223 -4.62 -5.69 10.35
N VAL A 224 -5.03 -4.97 11.40
CA VAL A 224 -5.42 -5.59 12.68
C VAL A 224 -6.67 -6.47 12.50
N ALA A 225 -7.66 -6.02 11.73
CA ALA A 225 -8.83 -6.84 11.40
C ALA A 225 -8.45 -8.14 10.66
N ALA A 226 -7.45 -8.06 9.78
CA ALA A 226 -6.82 -9.19 9.09
C ALA A 226 -5.87 -10.01 9.99
N LYS A 227 -5.80 -9.72 11.29
CA LYS A 227 -5.02 -10.44 12.32
C LYS A 227 -3.51 -10.21 12.28
N LEU A 228 -3.05 -9.09 11.72
CA LEU A 228 -1.71 -8.60 12.04
C LEU A 228 -1.65 -8.26 13.54
N SER A 229 -0.64 -8.77 14.23
CA SER A 229 -0.39 -8.35 15.61
C SER A 229 0.03 -6.89 15.65
N LEU A 230 -0.24 -6.20 16.77
CA LEU A 230 0.17 -4.81 16.96
C LEU A 230 1.70 -4.63 16.91
N ARG A 231 2.45 -5.65 17.32
CA ARG A 231 3.91 -5.69 17.17
C ARG A 231 4.34 -5.73 15.70
N GLN A 232 3.79 -6.67 14.90
CA GLN A 232 4.07 -6.74 13.47
C GLN A 232 3.70 -5.43 12.76
N LEU A 233 2.56 -4.83 13.13
CA LEU A 233 2.14 -3.55 12.59
C LEU A 233 3.11 -2.41 12.93
N LEU A 234 3.53 -2.30 14.19
CA LEU A 234 4.47 -1.26 14.61
C LEU A 234 5.83 -1.42 13.92
N GLU A 235 6.34 -2.65 13.82
CA GLU A 235 7.58 -2.95 13.11
C GLU A 235 7.46 -2.62 11.61
N ALA A 236 6.35 -3.00 10.96
CA ALA A 236 6.04 -2.67 9.57
C ALA A 236 6.03 -1.15 9.33
N ALA A 237 5.38 -0.41 10.23
CA ALA A 237 5.24 1.05 10.18
C ALA A 237 6.53 1.81 10.53
N THR A 238 7.58 1.12 10.99
CA THR A 238 8.82 1.74 11.46
C THR A 238 10.07 1.06 10.88
N ILE A 239 10.66 0.14 11.63
CA ILE A 239 12.00 -0.41 11.35
C ILE A 239 12.02 -1.33 10.13
N ASN A 240 10.94 -2.05 9.80
CA ASN A 240 10.94 -2.94 8.63
C ASN A 240 10.99 -2.14 7.33
N ASN A 241 10.21 -1.05 7.22
CA ASN A 241 10.33 -0.10 6.12
C ASN A 241 11.75 0.47 6.03
N ALA A 242 12.30 0.93 7.15
CA ALA A 242 13.66 1.48 7.16
C ALA A 242 14.70 0.46 6.68
N LYS A 243 14.61 -0.81 7.10
CA LYS A 243 15.50 -1.90 6.64
C LYS A 243 15.31 -2.21 5.16
N ALA A 244 14.07 -2.35 4.70
CA ALA A 244 13.76 -2.71 3.32
C ALA A 244 14.27 -1.70 2.29
N PHE A 245 14.37 -0.42 2.69
CA PHE A 245 14.86 0.66 1.85
C PHE A 245 16.28 1.15 2.18
N GLY A 246 17.03 0.43 3.03
CA GLY A 246 18.41 0.79 3.36
C GLY A 246 18.56 2.10 4.14
N LEU A 247 17.57 2.44 4.98
CA LEU A 247 17.50 3.65 5.80
C LEU A 247 17.60 3.37 7.30
N ALA A 248 17.84 2.13 7.70
CA ALA A 248 17.80 1.71 9.10
C ALA A 248 18.90 2.33 9.98
N ASP A 249 19.96 2.85 9.41
CA ASP A 249 20.99 3.65 10.08
C ASP A 249 20.52 5.09 10.39
N ARG A 250 19.47 5.57 9.71
CA ARG A 250 18.98 6.95 9.78
C ARG A 250 17.62 7.10 10.47
N VAL A 251 16.73 6.12 10.32
CA VAL A 251 15.34 6.15 10.82
C VAL A 251 14.84 4.77 11.22
N GLY A 252 13.66 4.71 11.86
CA GLY A 252 12.91 3.48 12.13
C GLY A 252 12.99 2.97 13.58
N THR A 253 13.91 3.49 14.39
CA THR A 253 14.03 3.22 15.83
C THR A 253 14.42 4.50 16.58
N ILE A 254 14.26 4.49 17.91
CA ILE A 254 14.71 5.56 18.80
C ILE A 254 16.10 5.17 19.31
N GLU A 255 17.15 5.63 18.61
CA GLU A 255 18.55 5.35 18.95
C GLU A 255 19.39 6.62 18.72
N ILE A 256 20.48 6.75 19.49
CA ILE A 256 21.42 7.88 19.36
C ILE A 256 22.00 7.90 17.93
N GLY A 257 22.07 9.09 17.34
CA GLY A 257 22.59 9.31 15.98
C GLY A 257 21.53 9.24 14.87
N LYS A 258 20.33 8.72 15.14
CA LYS A 258 19.23 8.69 14.17
C LYS A 258 18.45 10.00 14.12
N ARG A 259 17.73 10.23 13.02
CA ARG A 259 16.89 11.41 12.84
C ARG A 259 15.76 11.40 13.87
N ALA A 260 15.56 12.52 14.57
CA ALA A 260 14.52 12.70 15.58
C ALA A 260 13.11 12.85 14.97
N ASN A 261 12.62 11.75 14.37
CA ASN A 261 11.23 11.59 13.95
C ASN A 261 10.50 10.77 15.02
N LEU A 262 9.68 11.42 15.84
CA LEU A 262 9.10 10.81 17.05
C LEU A 262 7.60 11.10 17.13
N LEU A 263 6.87 10.16 17.74
CA LEU A 263 5.50 10.35 18.19
C LEU A 263 5.44 10.11 19.69
N LEU A 264 4.77 10.99 20.42
CA LEU A 264 4.41 10.76 21.82
C LEU A 264 2.93 10.42 21.87
N LEU A 265 2.60 9.26 22.42
CA LEU A 265 1.23 8.77 22.55
C LEU A 265 0.90 8.65 24.04
N SER A 266 -0.33 8.98 24.43
CA SER A 266 -0.78 8.73 25.82
C SER A 266 -1.32 7.32 26.04
N ARG A 267 -1.33 6.46 25.00
CA ARG A 267 -1.66 5.03 25.08
C ARG A 267 -0.63 4.22 24.31
N SER A 268 -0.42 2.97 24.73
CA SER A 268 0.55 2.09 24.09
C SER A 268 0.04 1.58 22.74
N PRO A 269 0.79 1.73 21.64
CA PRO A 269 0.43 1.14 20.34
C PRO A 269 0.58 -0.39 20.31
N LEU A 270 1.12 -1.01 21.37
CA LEU A 270 1.19 -2.46 21.53
C LEU A 270 -0.05 -3.06 22.20
N GLU A 271 -0.95 -2.22 22.72
CA GLU A 271 -2.20 -2.65 23.38
C GLU A 271 -3.42 -2.50 22.46
N SER A 272 -3.46 -1.44 21.66
CA SER A 272 -4.60 -1.14 20.80
C SER A 272 -4.21 -0.24 19.63
N VAL A 273 -4.82 -0.47 18.46
CA VAL A 273 -4.59 0.35 17.25
C VAL A 273 -5.15 1.77 17.42
N GLU A 274 -6.14 1.92 18.30
CA GLU A 274 -6.73 3.20 18.70
C GLU A 274 -5.70 4.11 19.41
N ALA A 275 -4.54 3.60 19.82
CA ALA A 275 -3.43 4.45 20.28
C ALA A 275 -3.09 5.56 19.28
N TYR A 276 -3.30 5.35 17.98
CA TYR A 276 -3.14 6.38 16.94
C TYR A 276 -3.91 7.67 17.25
N ALA A 277 -5.12 7.57 17.82
CA ALA A 277 -5.93 8.73 18.22
C ALA A 277 -5.44 9.42 19.51
N SER A 278 -4.37 8.94 20.13
CA SER A 278 -3.80 9.46 21.38
C SER A 278 -2.45 10.16 21.21
N ILE A 279 -2.08 10.49 19.97
CA ILE A 279 -0.88 11.27 19.66
C ILE A 279 -1.00 12.65 20.34
N ARG A 280 -0.05 12.94 21.22
CA ARG A 280 0.06 14.21 21.94
C ARG A 280 0.95 15.20 21.21
N SER A 281 1.97 14.70 20.52
CA SER A 281 2.89 15.55 19.76
C SER A 281 3.67 14.73 18.74
N VAL A 282 4.03 15.41 17.66
CA VAL A 282 4.77 14.87 16.53
C VAL A 282 6.09 15.62 16.45
N TRP A 283 7.19 14.93 16.23
CA TRP A 283 8.48 15.54 15.92
C TRP A 283 8.96 15.06 14.57
N ILE A 284 9.40 16.00 13.74
CA ILE A 284 10.00 15.70 12.43
C ILE A 284 11.35 16.41 12.37
N GLY A 285 12.43 15.62 12.31
CA GLY A 285 13.80 16.15 12.36
C GLY A 285 14.09 16.99 13.61
N GLY A 286 13.52 16.62 14.76
CA GLY A 286 13.69 17.32 16.03
C GLY A 286 12.76 18.52 16.23
N ARG A 287 12.06 18.98 15.19
CA ARG A 287 11.07 20.06 15.30
C ARG A 287 9.74 19.50 15.78
N ARG A 288 9.27 19.99 16.93
CA ARG A 288 7.94 19.67 17.49
C ARG A 288 6.84 20.33 16.66
N LEU A 289 5.79 19.56 16.39
CA LEU A 289 4.56 19.96 15.73
C LEU A 289 3.40 19.61 16.65
N GLU A 290 2.48 20.56 16.83
CA GLU A 290 1.24 20.33 17.56
C GLU A 290 0.22 19.68 16.61
N PRO A 291 -0.42 18.55 16.98
CA PRO A 291 -1.36 17.85 16.08
C PRO A 291 -2.47 18.75 15.55
N ALA A 292 -3.00 19.66 16.39
CA ALA A 292 -4.03 20.63 15.99
C ALA A 292 -3.56 21.63 14.92
N SER A 293 -2.25 21.76 14.66
CA SER A 293 -1.71 22.59 13.57
C SER A 293 -1.69 21.87 12.22
N LEU A 294 -2.04 20.58 12.18
CA LEU A 294 -1.99 19.72 10.97
C LEU A 294 -3.38 19.40 10.41
N GLU A 295 -4.44 19.95 11.00
CA GLU A 295 -5.82 19.77 10.54
C GLU A 295 -6.09 20.61 9.27
N ALA A 296 -6.89 20.05 8.36
CA ALA A 296 -7.22 20.71 7.09
C ALA A 296 -8.30 21.79 7.22
N SER A 297 -9.00 21.83 8.36
CA SER A 297 -10.10 22.74 8.67
C SER A 297 -9.65 24.17 9.05
N LYS A 298 -8.38 24.51 8.81
CA LYS A 298 -7.79 25.82 9.07
C LYS A 298 -7.47 26.57 7.79
#